data_AF-A0A382BDM2-F1
#
_entry.id   AF-A0A382BDM2-F1
#
_cell.length_a   1.000
_cell.length_b   1.000
_cell.length_c   1.000
_cell.angle_alpha   90.00
_cell.angle_beta   90.00
_cell.angle_gamma   90.00
#
_symmetry.space_group_name_H-M   'P 1'
#
loop_
_entity.id
_entity.type
_entity.pdbx_description
1 polymer ?
#
loop_
_entity_poly.entity_id
_entity_poly.type
_entity_poly.pdbx_seq_one_letter_code
_entity_poly.pdbx_strand_id
1 'polypeptide(L)'
;ITNGGSNYTFGSVGLNDVGLTNPSGSTDANFNVIIPPQDGHGADVYRELGANRVLIYSRLENDVSNPDFITGNQFSRVGLCRDPLAFGSENKLTLSKASAVYALKLIGAGSTTTTFTADSEVTQEIGIGSTAVGRVINYDANTGVLKYWQDRRLAISTDGTAPTYGFELFRFSADPATGAGTTIFGGTSNLNIDTNFGTSLEPGLSTSINSRTFNLGMSFVKGVANPEVEKYSGDIIYVDNRAAVTRSSQQKEDIKIVLEF
;
A
#
# COMPACT_ATOMS: atom_id res chain seq x y z
N ILE A 1 -20.90 50.02 -13.10
CA ILE A 1 -19.64 49.32 -12.71
C ILE A 1 -18.56 49.94 -13.58
N THR A 2 -17.80 50.90 -13.04
CA THR A 2 -17.08 51.91 -13.84
C THR A 2 -15.55 51.81 -13.72
N ASN A 3 -15.04 50.79 -13.03
CA ASN A 3 -13.62 50.46 -13.03
C ASN A 3 -13.45 49.11 -13.72
N GLY A 4 -12.93 49.12 -14.96
CA GLY A 4 -12.48 47.91 -15.63
C GLY A 4 -11.28 47.30 -14.90
N GLY A 5 -11.13 45.98 -14.96
CA GLY A 5 -9.98 45.29 -14.37
C GLY A 5 -8.63 45.80 -14.88
N SER A 6 -7.58 45.62 -14.09
CA SER A 6 -6.18 45.95 -14.44
C SER A 6 -5.42 44.71 -14.95
N ASN A 7 -4.33 44.92 -15.69
CA ASN A 7 -3.41 43.90 -16.27
C ASN A 7 -3.91 43.13 -17.51
N TYR A 8 -4.78 43.71 -18.32
CA TYR A 8 -5.08 43.13 -19.64
C TYR A 8 -3.94 43.39 -20.63
N THR A 9 -3.67 42.39 -21.47
CA THR A 9 -2.83 42.58 -22.67
C THR A 9 -3.64 43.35 -23.70
N PHE A 10 -3.11 44.46 -24.19
CA PHE A 10 -3.71 45.25 -25.26
C PHE A 10 -2.86 45.12 -26.53
N GLY A 11 -3.51 45.12 -27.69
CA GLY A 11 -2.85 45.16 -28.97
C GLY A 11 -3.53 46.19 -29.86
N SER A 12 -2.73 47.06 -30.47
CA SER A 12 -3.16 48.07 -31.43
C SER A 12 -2.36 47.92 -32.71
N VAL A 13 -3.02 48.07 -33.86
CA VAL A 13 -2.37 48.01 -35.17
C VAL A 13 -2.15 49.44 -35.67
N GLY A 14 -0.90 49.89 -35.70
CA GLY A 14 -0.50 51.21 -36.20
C GLY A 14 -0.18 51.19 -37.69
N LEU A 15 -1.19 51.33 -38.55
CA LEU A 15 -1.00 51.31 -40.02
C LEU A 15 -0.24 52.54 -40.55
N ASN A 16 -0.39 53.68 -39.87
CA ASN A 16 0.26 54.94 -40.25
C ASN A 16 1.78 54.90 -40.04
N ASP A 17 2.25 54.16 -39.03
CA ASP A 17 3.68 54.07 -38.67
C ASP A 17 4.49 53.27 -39.71
N VAL A 18 3.81 52.48 -40.54
CA VAL A 18 4.39 51.69 -41.64
C VAL A 18 4.03 52.24 -43.02
N GLY A 19 3.41 53.42 -43.09
CA GLY A 19 3.09 54.12 -44.34
C GLY A 19 2.03 53.43 -45.20
N LEU A 20 1.22 52.53 -44.64
CA LEU A 20 0.11 51.90 -45.36
C LEU A 20 -1.10 52.85 -45.36
N THR A 21 -1.39 53.45 -46.52
CA THR A 21 -2.55 54.33 -46.73
C THR A 21 -3.45 53.80 -47.84
N ASN A 22 -4.75 53.82 -47.62
CA ASN A 22 -5.73 53.45 -48.63
C ASN A 22 -5.83 54.54 -49.72
N PRO A 23 -5.92 54.20 -51.02
CA PRO A 23 -6.19 55.18 -52.07
C PRO A 23 -7.52 55.91 -51.83
N SER A 24 -7.60 57.16 -52.28
CA SER A 24 -8.81 57.99 -52.13
C SER A 24 -10.02 57.31 -52.79
N GLY A 25 -11.08 57.09 -52.01
CA GLY A 25 -12.33 56.45 -52.46
C GLY A 25 -12.46 54.96 -52.16
N SER A 26 -11.45 54.33 -51.55
CA SER A 26 -11.51 52.93 -51.10
C SER A 26 -12.08 52.78 -49.68
N THR A 27 -12.68 51.63 -49.41
CA THR A 27 -13.16 51.26 -48.06
C THR A 27 -11.99 50.78 -47.20
N ASP A 28 -11.88 51.27 -45.96
CA ASP A 28 -10.82 50.87 -45.05
C ASP A 28 -10.96 49.42 -44.56
N ALA A 29 -9.83 48.74 -44.42
CA ALA A 29 -9.78 47.40 -43.88
C ALA A 29 -10.01 47.42 -42.36
N ASN A 30 -10.85 46.51 -41.87
CA ASN A 30 -11.06 46.31 -40.44
C ASN A 30 -10.14 45.20 -39.93
N PHE A 31 -9.30 45.52 -38.95
CA PHE A 31 -8.38 44.57 -38.32
C PHE A 31 -8.90 44.22 -36.93
N ASN A 32 -8.99 42.92 -36.67
CA ASN A 32 -9.27 42.42 -35.33
C ASN A 32 -7.99 41.84 -34.73
N VAL A 33 -7.59 42.34 -33.57
CA VAL A 33 -6.43 41.82 -32.84
C VAL A 33 -6.90 40.71 -31.92
N ILE A 34 -6.52 39.48 -32.24
CA ILE A 34 -6.81 38.30 -31.40
C ILE A 34 -5.58 38.03 -30.53
N ILE A 35 -5.73 38.20 -29.22
CA ILE A 35 -4.69 37.90 -28.24
C ILE A 35 -5.05 36.57 -27.58
N PRO A 36 -4.27 35.49 -27.78
CA PRO A 36 -4.51 34.23 -27.07
C PRO A 36 -4.21 34.38 -25.58
N PRO A 37 -4.72 33.50 -24.71
CA PRO A 37 -4.30 33.44 -23.32
C PRO A 37 -2.78 33.26 -23.23
N GLN A 38 -2.18 33.82 -22.18
CA GLN A 38 -0.76 33.63 -21.90
C GLN A 38 -0.44 32.12 -21.88
N ASP A 39 0.61 31.71 -22.59
CA ASP A 39 1.07 30.33 -22.77
C ASP A 39 0.14 29.40 -23.60
N GLY A 40 -1.04 29.86 -24.01
CA GLY A 40 -2.00 29.12 -24.83
C GLY A 40 -2.98 28.26 -24.00
N HIS A 41 -4.02 27.73 -24.66
CA HIS A 41 -4.94 26.78 -24.01
C HIS A 41 -4.25 25.44 -23.75
N GLY A 42 -4.35 24.93 -22.53
CA GLY A 42 -3.72 23.68 -22.09
C GLY A 42 -2.30 23.85 -21.56
N ALA A 43 -1.83 25.09 -21.37
CA ALA A 43 -0.52 25.37 -20.79
C ALA A 43 -0.45 24.95 -19.31
N ASP A 44 -1.52 25.19 -18.57
CA ASP A 44 -1.71 24.64 -17.23
C ASP A 44 -3.07 23.94 -17.12
N VAL A 45 -3.10 22.71 -17.64
CA VAL A 45 -4.29 21.85 -17.64
C VAL A 45 -4.93 21.70 -16.25
N TYR A 46 -4.13 21.76 -15.17
CA TYR A 46 -4.64 21.58 -13.81
C TYR A 46 -5.36 22.83 -13.28
N ARG A 47 -4.92 24.03 -13.69
CA ARG A 47 -5.64 25.28 -13.39
C ARG A 47 -6.79 25.54 -14.35
N GLU A 48 -6.66 25.13 -15.60
CA GLU A 48 -7.61 25.45 -16.67
C GLU A 48 -8.85 24.54 -16.69
N LEU A 49 -8.75 23.27 -16.29
CA LEU A 49 -9.90 22.35 -16.31
C LEU A 49 -10.96 22.61 -15.23
N GLY A 50 -10.69 23.51 -14.27
CA GLY A 50 -11.64 23.80 -13.17
C GLY A 50 -12.03 22.55 -12.38
N ALA A 51 -11.11 21.59 -12.24
CA ALA A 51 -11.37 20.33 -11.55
C ALA A 51 -11.46 20.57 -10.04
N ASN A 52 -12.65 20.94 -9.55
CA ASN A 52 -12.89 21.21 -8.13
C ASN A 52 -13.00 19.93 -7.29
N ARG A 53 -13.15 18.76 -7.92
CA ARG A 53 -13.39 17.48 -7.25
C ARG A 53 -12.59 16.35 -7.86
N VAL A 54 -11.97 15.55 -7.00
CA VAL A 54 -11.27 14.32 -7.38
C VAL A 54 -11.92 13.13 -6.67
N LEU A 55 -12.32 12.11 -7.44
CA LEU A 55 -12.81 10.84 -6.91
C LEU A 55 -11.64 9.86 -6.82
N ILE A 56 -11.38 9.37 -5.62
CA ILE A 56 -10.50 8.25 -5.36
C ILE A 56 -11.36 7.02 -5.15
N TYR A 57 -11.11 6.01 -5.97
CA TYR A 57 -11.83 4.74 -5.95
C TYR A 57 -10.86 3.60 -5.72
N SER A 58 -11.20 2.72 -4.78
CA SER A 58 -10.49 1.46 -4.55
C SER A 58 -11.50 0.35 -4.34
N ARG A 59 -11.24 -0.80 -4.97
CA ARG A 59 -12.02 -2.02 -4.77
C ARG A 59 -11.17 -3.02 -4.01
N LEU A 60 -11.66 -3.43 -2.84
CA LEU A 60 -11.07 -4.52 -2.10
C LEU A 60 -11.77 -5.81 -2.52
N GLU A 61 -11.03 -6.73 -3.12
CA GLU A 61 -11.53 -8.06 -3.49
C GLU A 61 -10.41 -9.08 -3.35
N ASN A 62 -10.77 -10.30 -2.97
CA ASN A 62 -9.87 -11.43 -2.93
C ASN A 62 -9.88 -12.11 -4.30
N ASP A 63 -8.78 -11.99 -5.05
CA ASP A 63 -8.62 -12.62 -6.36
C ASP A 63 -7.56 -13.72 -6.30
N VAL A 64 -7.72 -14.74 -7.14
CA VAL A 64 -6.80 -15.89 -7.23
C VAL A 64 -5.41 -15.50 -7.76
N SER A 65 -5.30 -14.37 -8.47
CA SER A 65 -4.01 -13.86 -8.96
C SER A 65 -3.18 -13.19 -7.86
N ASN A 66 -3.84 -12.48 -6.93
CA ASN A 66 -3.19 -11.81 -5.81
C ASN A 66 -4.12 -11.79 -4.58
N PRO A 67 -4.11 -12.88 -3.77
CA PRO A 67 -4.98 -13.04 -2.62
C PRO A 67 -4.43 -12.33 -1.38
N ASP A 68 -4.23 -11.02 -1.48
CA ASP A 68 -3.62 -10.26 -0.40
C ASP A 68 -4.60 -9.99 0.77
N PHE A 69 -5.89 -9.83 0.44
CA PHE A 69 -6.94 -9.55 1.41
C PHE A 69 -7.40 -10.80 2.17
N ILE A 70 -7.26 -10.73 3.49
CA ILE A 70 -7.65 -11.79 4.42
C ILE A 70 -9.17 -11.84 4.56
N THR A 71 -9.74 -13.04 4.42
CA THR A 71 -11.15 -13.32 4.67
C THR A 71 -11.40 -13.58 6.16
N GLY A 72 -12.58 -13.25 6.66
CA GLY A 72 -12.92 -13.40 8.08
C GLY A 72 -12.38 -12.29 9.00
N ASN A 73 -11.46 -11.45 8.52
CA ASN A 73 -10.98 -10.30 9.28
C ASN A 73 -12.02 -9.18 9.32
N GLN A 74 -11.94 -8.36 10.37
CA GLN A 74 -12.76 -7.18 10.57
C GLN A 74 -11.94 -5.92 10.30
N PHE A 75 -12.52 -4.97 9.57
CA PHE A 75 -11.95 -3.63 9.44
C PHE A 75 -12.94 -2.58 9.94
N SER A 76 -12.42 -1.59 10.66
CA SER A 76 -13.18 -0.47 11.23
C SER A 76 -12.58 0.89 10.87
N ARG A 77 -11.52 0.90 10.05
CA ARG A 77 -10.82 2.10 9.61
C ARG A 77 -10.45 2.01 8.15
N VAL A 78 -10.67 3.09 7.42
CA VAL A 78 -10.20 3.29 6.05
C VAL A 78 -9.45 4.61 6.02
N GLY A 79 -8.32 4.67 5.32
CA GLY A 79 -7.55 5.90 5.19
C GLY A 79 -6.91 6.03 3.83
N LEU A 80 -6.46 7.25 3.55
CA LEU A 80 -5.69 7.58 2.36
C LEU A 80 -4.28 7.98 2.79
N CYS A 81 -3.30 7.23 2.31
CA CYS A 81 -1.89 7.51 2.49
C CYS A 81 -1.31 8.02 1.18
N ARG A 82 -0.67 9.18 1.22
CA ARG A 82 0.03 9.80 0.10
C ARG A 82 1.46 9.27 0.05
N ASP A 83 1.90 8.91 -1.16
CA ASP A 83 3.29 8.58 -1.49
C ASP A 83 3.96 7.59 -0.49
N PRO A 84 3.35 6.43 -0.15
CA PRO A 84 4.04 5.42 0.64
C PRO A 84 5.24 4.84 -0.13
N LEU A 85 6.26 4.38 0.60
CA LEU A 85 7.47 3.79 0.02
C LEU A 85 7.36 2.26 -0.05
N ALA A 86 8.05 1.66 -1.01
CA ALA A 86 8.22 0.21 -1.08
C ALA A 86 9.16 -0.26 0.04
N PHE A 87 8.88 -1.42 0.64
CA PHE A 87 9.66 -1.95 1.75
C PHE A 87 11.15 -2.09 1.41
N GLY A 88 12.02 -1.62 2.31
CA GLY A 88 13.47 -1.66 2.14
C GLY A 88 13.99 -0.78 1.01
N SER A 89 13.22 0.22 0.56
CA SER A 89 13.57 1.10 -0.54
C SER A 89 13.14 2.56 -0.28
N GLU A 90 13.80 3.50 -0.96
CA GLU A 90 13.39 4.91 -1.03
C GLU A 90 12.42 5.17 -2.20
N ASN A 91 12.10 4.14 -3.00
CA ASN A 91 11.18 4.25 -4.11
C ASN A 91 9.73 4.25 -3.62
N LYS A 92 8.90 5.05 -4.30
CA LYS A 92 7.44 5.02 -4.08
C LYS A 92 6.88 3.64 -4.39
N LEU A 93 5.92 3.20 -3.57
CA LEU A 93 5.15 2.00 -3.80
C LEU A 93 4.27 2.17 -5.04
N THR A 94 4.45 1.29 -6.03
CA THR A 94 3.69 1.31 -7.30
C THR A 94 2.75 0.12 -7.45
N LEU A 95 2.74 -0.81 -6.49
CA LEU A 95 1.84 -1.96 -6.48
C LEU A 95 0.39 -1.52 -6.32
N SER A 96 -0.52 -2.16 -7.06
CA SER A 96 -1.96 -1.91 -6.96
C SER A 96 -2.60 -2.51 -5.69
N LYS A 97 -1.97 -3.55 -5.13
CA LYS A 97 -2.31 -4.21 -3.87
C LYS A 97 -1.00 -4.57 -3.17
N ALA A 98 -0.91 -4.30 -1.87
CA ALA A 98 0.30 -4.53 -1.11
C ALA A 98 -0.03 -4.86 0.36
N SER A 99 0.69 -5.82 0.92
CA SER A 99 0.58 -6.23 2.31
C SER A 99 1.47 -5.38 3.21
N ALA A 100 0.90 -4.85 4.30
CA ALA A 100 1.66 -4.13 5.34
C ALA A 100 2.12 -5.05 6.49
N VAL A 101 1.99 -6.36 6.32
CA VAL A 101 2.17 -7.36 7.38
C VAL A 101 3.27 -8.33 6.99
N TYR A 102 3.81 -9.04 7.97
CA TYR A 102 4.81 -10.08 7.73
C TYR A 102 4.11 -11.42 7.47
N ALA A 103 4.77 -12.34 6.79
CA ALA A 103 4.25 -13.69 6.62
C ALA A 103 5.34 -14.77 6.71
N LEU A 104 4.93 -15.97 7.11
CA LEU A 104 5.75 -17.18 7.14
C LEU A 104 5.07 -18.26 6.31
N LYS A 105 5.85 -18.96 5.48
CA LYS A 105 5.48 -20.23 4.89
C LYS A 105 5.85 -21.32 5.89
N LEU A 106 4.85 -22.05 6.37
CA LEU A 106 5.00 -23.12 7.33
C LEU A 106 4.84 -24.49 6.68
N ILE A 107 5.53 -25.47 7.25
CA ILE A 107 5.49 -26.89 6.89
C ILE A 107 5.64 -27.75 8.16
N GLY A 108 5.10 -28.96 8.14
CA GLY A 108 5.22 -29.88 9.26
C GLY A 108 4.13 -30.95 9.25
N ALA A 109 4.25 -31.94 10.12
CA ALA A 109 3.21 -32.92 10.34
C ALA A 109 1.94 -32.20 10.86
N GLY A 110 0.83 -32.35 10.12
CA GLY A 110 -0.42 -31.68 10.46
C GLY A 110 -0.53 -30.23 9.99
N SER A 111 0.28 -29.77 9.03
CA SER A 111 0.14 -28.41 8.46
C SER A 111 -1.27 -28.10 7.93
N THR A 112 -1.98 -29.12 7.44
CA THR A 112 -3.35 -29.04 6.91
C THR A 112 -4.45 -29.09 7.99
N THR A 113 -4.12 -29.50 9.21
CA THR A 113 -5.08 -29.61 10.34
C THR A 113 -4.76 -28.65 11.48
N THR A 114 -3.56 -28.06 11.49
CA THR A 114 -3.15 -27.07 12.46
C THR A 114 -3.93 -25.78 12.25
N THR A 115 -4.35 -25.17 13.35
CA THR A 115 -5.00 -23.86 13.33
C THR A 115 -4.24 -22.91 14.24
N PHE A 116 -4.11 -21.67 13.80
CA PHE A 116 -3.67 -20.56 14.63
C PHE A 116 -4.87 -19.64 14.85
N THR A 117 -5.15 -19.33 16.12
CA THR A 117 -6.28 -18.46 16.45
C THR A 117 -5.90 -17.02 16.11
N ALA A 118 -6.79 -16.27 15.45
CA ALA A 118 -6.54 -14.85 15.19
C ALA A 118 -6.29 -14.10 16.51
N ASP A 119 -5.42 -13.09 16.46
CA ASP A 119 -4.96 -12.27 17.58
C ASP A 119 -4.15 -12.98 18.68
N SER A 120 -3.98 -14.31 18.61
CA SER A 120 -3.13 -15.04 19.55
C SER A 120 -1.65 -14.78 19.29
N GLU A 121 -0.83 -14.97 20.32
CA GLU A 121 0.62 -14.86 20.19
C GLU A 121 1.22 -16.11 19.55
N VAL A 122 2.20 -15.89 18.69
CA VAL A 122 3.06 -16.92 18.11
C VAL A 122 4.51 -16.57 18.40
N THR A 123 5.33 -17.58 18.63
CA THR A 123 6.73 -17.38 19.02
C THR A 123 7.68 -18.28 18.24
N GLN A 124 8.92 -17.83 18.15
CA GLN A 124 10.05 -18.61 17.66
C GLN A 124 11.27 -18.31 18.54
N GLU A 125 11.95 -19.35 19.01
CA GLU A 125 13.28 -19.19 19.57
C GLU A 125 14.26 -18.98 18.41
N ILE A 126 14.93 -17.82 18.36
CA ILE A 126 15.86 -17.45 17.28
C ILE A 126 17.32 -17.43 17.72
N GLY A 127 17.57 -17.59 19.02
CA GLY A 127 18.90 -17.67 19.63
C GLY A 127 18.79 -17.84 21.15
N ILE A 128 19.93 -18.03 21.81
CA ILE A 128 19.97 -18.21 23.27
C ILE A 128 19.44 -16.94 23.95
N GLY A 129 18.30 -17.05 24.61
CA GLY A 129 17.64 -15.92 25.28
C GLY A 129 16.99 -14.90 24.33
N SER A 130 16.85 -15.24 23.04
CA SER A 130 16.24 -14.38 22.02
C SER A 130 15.01 -15.06 21.42
N THR A 131 13.84 -14.48 21.64
CA THR A 131 12.56 -15.00 21.13
C THR A 131 11.90 -13.97 20.24
N ALA A 132 11.60 -14.34 18.99
CA ALA A 132 10.74 -13.57 18.13
C ALA A 132 9.29 -13.83 18.49
N VAL A 133 8.49 -12.76 18.60
CA VAL A 133 7.07 -12.84 18.99
C VAL A 133 6.24 -12.00 18.04
N GLY A 134 5.09 -12.53 17.65
CA GLY A 134 4.12 -11.83 16.81
C GLY A 134 2.69 -12.22 17.17
N ARG A 135 1.73 -11.51 16.59
CA ARG A 135 0.31 -11.82 16.71
C ARG A 135 -0.24 -12.30 15.38
N VAL A 136 -1.03 -13.36 15.44
CA VAL A 136 -1.64 -13.99 14.27
C VAL A 136 -2.67 -13.06 13.67
N ILE A 137 -2.61 -12.84 12.36
CA ILE A 137 -3.69 -12.18 11.60
C ILE A 137 -4.52 -13.25 10.91
N ASN A 138 -3.86 -14.19 10.24
CA ASN A 138 -4.52 -15.32 9.59
C ASN A 138 -3.51 -16.46 9.33
N TYR A 139 -3.99 -17.70 9.41
CA TYR A 139 -3.30 -18.87 8.89
C TYR A 139 -4.20 -19.59 7.88
N ASP A 140 -3.71 -19.72 6.64
CA ASP A 140 -4.36 -20.58 5.64
C ASP A 140 -3.70 -21.95 5.63
N ALA A 141 -4.40 -22.95 6.16
CA ALA A 141 -3.93 -24.33 6.24
C ALA A 141 -3.75 -25.00 4.86
N ASN A 142 -4.38 -24.47 3.80
CA ASN A 142 -4.20 -25.01 2.45
C ASN A 142 -2.83 -24.60 1.90
N THR A 143 -2.52 -23.30 1.91
CA THR A 143 -1.24 -22.78 1.41
C THR A 143 -0.11 -22.89 2.45
N GLY A 144 -0.44 -23.07 3.73
CA GLY A 144 0.48 -23.05 4.85
C GLY A 144 1.09 -21.68 5.11
N VAL A 145 0.39 -20.60 4.77
CA VAL A 145 0.87 -19.22 4.98
C VAL A 145 0.27 -18.67 6.27
N LEU A 146 1.14 -18.26 7.19
CA LEU A 146 0.80 -17.53 8.41
C LEU A 146 1.13 -16.04 8.21
N LYS A 147 0.12 -15.18 8.13
CA LYS A 147 0.29 -13.71 8.18
C LYS A 147 0.25 -13.25 9.64
N TYR A 148 1.20 -12.41 10.02
CA TYR A 148 1.35 -11.92 11.39
C TYR A 148 1.79 -10.45 11.44
N TRP A 149 1.53 -9.80 12.57
CA TRP A 149 2.05 -8.46 12.86
C TRP A 149 2.88 -8.46 14.13
N GLN A 150 3.82 -7.52 14.21
CA GLN A 150 4.64 -7.29 15.40
C GLN A 150 4.48 -5.84 15.85
N ASP A 151 4.02 -5.66 17.08
CA ASP A 151 3.92 -4.36 17.76
C ASP A 151 5.15 -4.12 18.63
N ARG A 152 5.57 -2.87 18.75
CA ARG A 152 6.56 -2.42 19.75
C ARG A 152 6.13 -2.74 21.18
N ARG A 153 4.82 -2.86 21.44
CA ARG A 153 4.28 -3.21 22.77
C ARG A 153 4.75 -4.57 23.27
N LEU A 154 5.14 -5.48 22.37
CA LEU A 154 5.68 -6.79 22.75
C LEU A 154 7.09 -6.71 23.37
N ALA A 155 7.78 -5.58 23.20
CA ALA A 155 9.16 -5.38 23.66
C ALA A 155 9.32 -4.11 24.53
N ILE A 156 8.21 -3.51 25.00
CA ILE A 156 8.22 -2.31 25.84
C ILE A 156 7.39 -2.53 27.10
N SER A 157 7.98 -2.18 28.25
CA SER A 157 7.29 -2.06 29.53
C SER A 157 6.86 -0.61 29.75
N THR A 158 5.61 -0.40 30.18
CA THR A 158 5.12 0.93 30.60
C THR A 158 4.79 0.97 32.10
N ASP A 159 4.82 -0.17 32.77
CA ASP A 159 4.45 -0.38 34.17
C ASP A 159 5.66 -0.69 35.07
N GLY A 160 6.87 -0.75 34.50
CA GLY A 160 8.10 -1.10 35.22
C GLY A 160 8.37 -2.60 35.32
N THR A 161 7.46 -3.45 34.83
CA THR A 161 7.66 -4.91 34.74
C THR A 161 8.45 -5.24 33.48
N ALA A 162 9.58 -5.93 33.59
CA ALA A 162 10.35 -6.34 32.41
C ALA A 162 9.46 -7.13 31.41
N PRO A 163 9.50 -6.83 30.10
CA PRO A 163 8.71 -7.56 29.12
C PRO A 163 9.11 -9.04 29.11
N THR A 164 8.12 -9.93 28.92
CA THR A 164 8.30 -11.40 28.98
C THR A 164 9.42 -11.92 28.05
N TYR A 165 9.65 -11.24 26.92
CA TYR A 165 10.62 -11.64 25.91
C TYR A 165 11.79 -10.65 25.74
N GLY A 166 11.99 -9.78 26.73
CA GLY A 166 13.06 -8.78 26.72
C GLY A 166 12.66 -7.46 26.04
N PHE A 167 13.63 -6.54 25.97
CA PHE A 167 13.43 -5.16 25.49
C PHE A 167 13.69 -4.97 23.99
N GLU A 168 14.05 -6.04 23.29
CA GLU A 168 14.33 -6.03 21.86
C GLU A 168 13.25 -6.81 21.11
N LEU A 169 12.74 -6.23 20.01
CA LEU A 169 11.78 -6.90 19.16
C LEU A 169 12.50 -7.67 18.05
N PHE A 170 12.65 -8.97 18.26
CA PHE A 170 13.26 -9.86 17.27
C PHE A 170 12.30 -10.23 16.14
N ARG A 171 12.86 -10.43 14.94
CA ARG A 171 12.13 -10.95 13.77
C ARG A 171 12.17 -12.47 13.74
N PHE A 172 11.10 -13.07 13.23
CA PHE A 172 11.12 -14.48 12.87
C PHE A 172 12.18 -14.70 11.80
N SER A 173 12.95 -15.78 11.92
CA SER A 173 14.13 -16.04 11.10
C SER A 173 14.12 -17.45 10.53
N ALA A 174 14.40 -17.57 9.23
CA ALA A 174 14.69 -18.85 8.59
C ALA A 174 16.10 -19.37 8.93
N ASP A 175 16.99 -18.49 9.42
CA ASP A 175 18.37 -18.79 9.78
C ASP A 175 18.60 -18.38 11.25
N PRO A 176 18.03 -19.12 12.23
CA PRO A 176 18.22 -18.84 13.64
C PRO A 176 19.67 -19.10 14.08
N ALA A 177 20.10 -18.46 15.16
CA ALA A 177 21.43 -18.65 15.73
C ALA A 177 21.62 -20.06 16.32
N THR A 178 22.86 -20.45 16.56
CA THR A 178 23.20 -21.76 17.16
C THR A 178 22.42 -22.01 18.45
N GLY A 179 21.79 -23.19 18.54
CA GLY A 179 20.97 -23.59 19.68
C GLY A 179 19.48 -23.27 19.53
N ALA A 180 19.08 -22.59 18.46
CA ALA A 180 17.69 -22.27 18.14
C ALA A 180 17.22 -22.96 16.84
N GLY A 181 15.94 -22.81 16.50
CA GLY A 181 15.31 -23.56 15.41
C GLY A 181 14.26 -22.79 14.63
N THR A 182 13.73 -23.43 13.59
CA THR A 182 12.71 -22.84 12.70
C THR A 182 11.28 -23.14 13.17
N THR A 183 11.14 -23.73 14.35
CA THR A 183 9.85 -24.12 14.93
C THR A 183 9.08 -22.88 15.39
N ILE A 184 7.82 -22.82 14.96
CA ILE A 184 6.84 -21.82 15.33
C ILE A 184 5.86 -22.43 16.34
N PHE A 185 5.74 -21.79 17.49
CA PHE A 185 4.83 -22.14 18.56
C PHE A 185 3.61 -21.23 18.57
N GLY A 186 2.49 -21.70 19.13
CA GLY A 186 1.24 -20.94 19.29
C GLY A 186 0.05 -21.45 18.46
N GLY A 187 0.27 -22.48 17.63
CA GLY A 187 -0.81 -23.22 16.96
C GLY A 187 -1.32 -24.39 17.82
N THR A 188 -2.34 -25.09 17.32
CA THR A 188 -2.79 -26.37 17.90
C THR A 188 -1.71 -27.47 17.83
N SER A 189 -0.76 -27.31 16.90
CA SER A 189 0.47 -28.07 16.78
C SER A 189 1.61 -27.12 16.40
N ASN A 190 2.85 -27.53 16.67
CA ASN A 190 4.02 -26.78 16.24
C ASN A 190 4.32 -27.09 14.77
N LEU A 191 4.58 -26.05 13.99
CA LEU A 191 5.03 -26.16 12.60
C LEU A 191 6.42 -25.53 12.47
N ASN A 192 7.10 -25.77 11.36
CA ASN A 192 8.40 -25.19 11.08
C ASN A 192 8.32 -24.24 9.88
N ILE A 193 9.18 -23.22 9.84
CA ILE A 193 9.36 -22.41 8.63
C ILE A 193 9.90 -23.31 7.52
N ASP A 194 9.29 -23.24 6.34
CA ASP A 194 9.76 -23.92 5.13
C ASP A 194 10.96 -23.15 4.55
N THR A 195 12.15 -23.42 5.07
CA THR A 195 13.38 -22.73 4.69
C THR A 195 13.80 -22.97 3.24
N ASN A 196 13.19 -23.94 2.56
CA ASN A 196 13.45 -24.24 1.15
C ASN A 196 12.50 -23.48 0.22
N PHE A 197 11.55 -22.72 0.76
CA PHE A 197 10.55 -22.00 -0.03
C PHE A 197 11.08 -20.64 -0.50
N GLY A 198 11.54 -20.59 -1.76
CA GLY A 198 12.05 -19.37 -2.39
C GLY A 198 13.47 -19.01 -1.98
N THR A 199 14.14 -18.23 -2.84
CA THR A 199 15.50 -17.72 -2.63
C THR A 199 15.56 -16.22 -2.92
N SER A 200 16.65 -15.55 -2.55
CA SER A 200 16.80 -14.11 -2.82
C SER A 200 16.86 -13.78 -4.33
N LEU A 201 17.25 -14.75 -5.17
CA LEU A 201 17.27 -14.58 -6.63
C LEU A 201 15.92 -14.95 -7.26
N GLU A 202 15.30 -16.01 -6.76
CA GLU A 202 13.99 -16.50 -7.23
C GLU A 202 13.05 -16.66 -6.02
N PRO A 203 12.35 -15.59 -5.62
CA PRO A 203 11.46 -15.65 -4.47
C PRO A 203 10.24 -16.55 -4.72
N GLY A 204 9.75 -17.18 -3.65
CA GLY A 204 8.56 -18.01 -3.69
C GLY A 204 7.31 -17.13 -3.74
N LEU A 205 6.57 -17.18 -4.85
CA LEU A 205 5.35 -16.39 -5.07
C LEU A 205 4.06 -17.24 -5.06
N SER A 206 4.20 -18.55 -5.27
CA SER A 206 3.08 -19.48 -5.41
C SER A 206 3.43 -20.87 -4.90
N THR A 207 2.41 -21.67 -4.60
CA THR A 207 2.55 -23.09 -4.29
C THR A 207 1.58 -23.92 -5.13
N SER A 208 1.97 -25.13 -5.51
CA SER A 208 1.15 -26.03 -6.31
C SER A 208 0.68 -27.20 -5.45
N ILE A 209 -0.64 -27.38 -5.36
CA ILE A 209 -1.27 -28.45 -4.57
C ILE A 209 -2.27 -29.15 -5.48
N ASN A 210 -2.14 -30.47 -5.63
CA ASN A 210 -3.01 -31.29 -6.50
C ASN A 210 -3.14 -30.73 -7.92
N SER A 211 -2.02 -30.32 -8.52
CA SER A 211 -1.95 -29.72 -9.86
C SER A 211 -2.69 -28.39 -10.03
N ARG A 212 -3.07 -27.72 -8.93
CA ARG A 212 -3.57 -26.33 -8.93
C ARG A 212 -2.52 -25.41 -8.31
N THR A 213 -2.21 -24.31 -9.00
CA THR A 213 -1.33 -23.26 -8.50
C THR A 213 -2.11 -22.26 -7.66
N PHE A 214 -1.58 -21.92 -6.50
CA PHE A 214 -2.10 -20.93 -5.57
C PHE A 214 -1.06 -19.81 -5.43
N ASN A 215 -1.41 -18.60 -5.84
CA ASN A 215 -0.58 -17.43 -5.57
C ASN A 215 -0.68 -17.07 -4.09
N LEU A 216 0.42 -16.57 -3.50
CA LEU A 216 0.47 -16.26 -2.07
C LEU A 216 0.29 -14.76 -1.78
N GLY A 217 0.35 -13.92 -2.81
CA GLY A 217 0.18 -12.46 -2.69
C GLY A 217 1.31 -11.74 -1.96
N MET A 218 2.43 -12.42 -1.70
CA MET A 218 3.65 -11.87 -1.10
C MET A 218 4.87 -12.63 -1.63
N SER A 219 6.05 -12.04 -1.48
CA SER A 219 7.34 -12.61 -1.91
C SER A 219 8.08 -13.25 -0.74
N PHE A 220 8.35 -14.55 -0.83
CA PHE A 220 9.01 -15.31 0.23
C PHE A 220 10.45 -15.66 -0.13
N VAL A 221 11.36 -15.47 0.83
CA VAL A 221 12.75 -15.94 0.78
C VAL A 221 12.97 -16.86 1.97
N LYS A 222 13.35 -18.12 1.71
CA LYS A 222 13.46 -19.16 2.75
C LYS A 222 12.20 -19.25 3.64
N GLY A 223 11.02 -19.11 3.04
CA GLY A 223 9.75 -19.17 3.74
C GLY A 223 9.43 -17.98 4.63
N VAL A 224 10.19 -16.87 4.56
CA VAL A 224 9.87 -15.62 5.26
C VAL A 224 9.53 -14.54 4.23
N ALA A 225 8.45 -13.80 4.48
CA ALA A 225 8.06 -12.64 3.68
C ALA A 225 7.99 -11.38 4.52
N ASN A 226 8.60 -10.31 4.00
CA ASN A 226 8.49 -8.96 4.55
C ASN A 226 7.21 -8.27 4.04
N PRO A 227 6.74 -7.21 4.71
CA PRO A 227 5.77 -6.28 4.15
C PRO A 227 6.24 -5.76 2.79
N GLU A 228 5.31 -5.36 1.95
CA GLU A 228 5.59 -4.77 0.65
C GLU A 228 5.63 -3.25 0.71
N VAL A 229 5.02 -2.67 1.76
CA VAL A 229 5.07 -1.24 2.08
C VAL A 229 6.01 -0.99 3.26
N GLU A 230 6.83 0.05 3.15
CA GLU A 230 7.74 0.47 4.21
C GLU A 230 6.96 1.06 5.40
N LYS A 231 7.29 0.60 6.60
CA LYS A 231 6.53 1.00 7.80
C LYS A 231 6.81 2.45 8.13
N TYR A 232 5.76 3.20 8.45
CA TYR A 232 5.84 4.64 8.78
C TYR A 232 6.30 5.52 7.61
N SER A 233 6.14 5.05 6.37
CA SER A 233 6.35 5.85 5.17
C SER A 233 5.05 6.47 4.65
N GLY A 234 5.18 7.59 3.92
CA GLY A 234 4.07 8.35 3.36
C GLY A 234 3.32 9.21 4.39
N ASP A 235 2.38 10.00 3.89
CA ASP A 235 1.59 10.94 4.68
C ASP A 235 0.12 10.54 4.73
N ILE A 236 -0.44 10.37 5.93
CA ILE A 236 -1.88 10.11 6.09
C ILE A 236 -2.64 11.42 5.90
N ILE A 237 -3.40 11.51 4.80
CA ILE A 237 -4.18 12.71 4.45
C ILE A 237 -5.68 12.58 4.79
N TYR A 238 -6.16 11.36 5.01
CA TYR A 238 -7.54 11.09 5.41
C TYR A 238 -7.65 9.82 6.24
N VAL A 239 -8.50 9.85 7.26
CA VAL A 239 -8.87 8.67 8.06
C VAL A 239 -10.37 8.74 8.36
N ASP A 240 -11.08 7.67 8.04
CA ASP A 240 -12.45 7.42 8.46
C ASP A 240 -12.49 6.25 9.44
N ASN A 241 -13.10 6.45 10.61
CA ASN A 241 -13.39 5.39 11.55
C ASN A 241 -14.89 5.08 11.47
N ARG A 242 -15.23 3.81 11.31
CA ARG A 242 -16.60 3.33 11.13
C ARG A 242 -16.86 2.07 11.95
N ALA A 243 -18.12 1.67 12.01
CA ALA A 243 -18.49 0.38 12.58
C ALA A 243 -17.71 -0.75 11.89
N ALA A 244 -17.33 -1.77 12.68
CA ALA A 244 -16.57 -2.90 12.16
C ALA A 244 -17.37 -3.64 11.08
N VAL A 245 -16.71 -3.92 9.97
CA VAL A 245 -17.24 -4.71 8.87
C VAL A 245 -16.44 -6.00 8.77
N THR A 246 -17.11 -7.15 8.91
CA THR A 246 -16.51 -8.47 8.71
C THR A 246 -16.47 -8.80 7.22
N ARG A 247 -15.31 -9.24 6.72
CA ARG A 247 -15.15 -9.63 5.31
C ARG A 247 -15.54 -11.08 5.06
N SER A 248 -16.33 -11.32 4.02
CA SER A 248 -16.57 -12.66 3.47
C SER A 248 -15.71 -12.95 2.23
N SER A 249 -15.49 -14.22 1.89
CA SER A 249 -14.63 -14.62 0.77
C SER A 249 -15.14 -14.21 -0.62
N GLN A 250 -16.44 -13.96 -0.75
CA GLN A 250 -17.09 -13.57 -2.01
C GLN A 250 -17.47 -12.08 -2.00
N GLN A 251 -17.15 -11.37 -0.94
CA GLN A 251 -17.47 -9.97 -0.80
C GLN A 251 -16.54 -9.11 -1.67
N LYS A 252 -17.14 -8.13 -2.33
CA LYS A 252 -16.43 -7.05 -3.00
C LYS A 252 -16.81 -5.75 -2.30
N GLU A 253 -15.81 -5.01 -1.86
CA GLU A 253 -16.00 -3.76 -1.13
C GLU A 253 -15.47 -2.60 -1.97
N ASP A 254 -16.38 -1.70 -2.34
CA ASP A 254 -16.05 -0.50 -3.11
C ASP A 254 -15.91 0.69 -2.16
N ILE A 255 -14.71 1.29 -2.13
CA ILE A 255 -14.38 2.49 -1.36
C ILE A 255 -14.31 3.66 -2.33
N LYS A 256 -15.10 4.71 -2.05
CA LYS A 256 -15.15 5.94 -2.83
C LYS A 256 -14.94 7.12 -1.89
N ILE A 257 -13.91 7.91 -2.14
CA ILE A 257 -13.59 9.13 -1.41
C ILE A 257 -13.60 10.27 -2.41
N VAL A 258 -14.35 11.34 -2.13
CA VAL A 258 -14.36 12.55 -2.95
C VAL A 258 -13.59 13.62 -2.19
N LEU A 259 -12.54 14.14 -2.79
CA LEU A 259 -11.80 15.30 -2.31
C LEU A 259 -12.27 16.53 -3.08
N GLU A 260 -12.61 17.60 -2.36
CA GLU A 260 -13.01 18.90 -2.90
C GLU A 260 -11.97 19.93 -2.48
N PHE A 261 -11.52 20.77 -3.42
CA PHE A 261 -10.45 21.75 -3.24
C PHE A 261 -10.92 23.17 -3.56
#